data_AF-A0A4U5X582-F1
#
_entry.id   AF-A0A4U5X582-F1
#
_cell.length_a   1.000
_cell.length_b   1.000
_cell.length_c   1.000
_cell.angle_alpha   90.00
_cell.angle_beta   90.00
_cell.angle_gamma   90.00
#
_symmetry.space_group_name_H-M   'P 1'
#
loop_
_entity.id
_entity.type
_entity.pdbx_description
1 polymer ?
#
loop_
_entity_poly.entity_id
_entity_poly.type
_entity_poly.pdbx_seq_one_letter_code
_entity_poly.pdbx_strand_id
1 'polypeptide(L)'
;MTQQSETTTPQPAAPEAAPTSAAATPAAATVTTAATAVDTAATGTAPGTGLVPDTPSGSPLAPLDAPGTDAPAAPAAGPLAQPFPPLAEPRPLGERRVWPRTFHDRLTAPLPGLKAIARFAREGSVRPGKDGLADIPRLPYAPAPLPRVDARTVAVTWAGHASWVLRVGGLTVLTDPVWSRRILGTPARITPVGVPWESLPPIDAVVISHNHYDHLDAPTLRRLPRDTPVFVPAGLGGWFQRRRFTRVTELDWWEAAELSGVRFDFVPAHHWSKRSLTDTCRSLWGGWVLTAPDGRRVYFAGDTGYGHWFSRIGRRYPGIDLALLPIGAYDPRWWLSDVHCDPEEAVRAAQDLGARRMAPMHWGTFVLSAEPVLEPLTRVRTAWAQAGLAREDLWDLPVGASRVLE
;
A
#
# COMPACT_ATOMS: atom_id res chain seq x y z
N MET A 1 75.77 -47.58 35.56
CA MET A 1 75.29 -47.29 34.20
C MET A 1 73.77 -47.22 34.29
N THR A 2 73.02 -46.16 34.01
CA THR A 2 73.22 -44.77 33.55
C THR A 2 71.81 -44.17 33.75
N GLN A 3 71.58 -43.27 34.72
CA GLN A 3 71.46 -41.81 34.57
C GLN A 3 70.51 -41.29 33.46
N GLN A 4 69.68 -40.29 33.85
CA GLN A 4 69.07 -39.19 33.07
C GLN A 4 67.70 -39.44 32.40
N SER A 5 66.76 -38.48 32.30
CA SER A 5 66.57 -37.12 32.83
C SER A 5 65.15 -36.66 32.46
N GLU A 6 64.54 -35.83 33.30
CA GLU A 6 63.33 -35.05 33.01
C GLU A 6 63.55 -34.00 31.91
N THR A 7 62.51 -33.65 31.16
CA THR A 7 62.47 -32.43 30.34
C THR A 7 61.08 -31.80 30.39
N THR A 8 61.04 -30.60 30.97
CA THR A 8 59.93 -29.65 31.07
C THR A 8 60.05 -28.60 29.97
N THR A 9 58.99 -28.25 29.23
CA THR A 9 58.77 -26.93 28.57
C THR A 9 57.34 -26.83 27.99
N PRO A 10 56.81 -25.64 27.61
CA PRO A 10 55.68 -25.03 28.31
C PRO A 10 54.51 -24.59 27.40
N GLN A 11 53.50 -24.00 28.04
CA GLN A 11 52.32 -23.33 27.48
C GLN A 11 52.67 -22.06 26.66
N PRO A 12 51.99 -21.77 25.53
CA PRO A 12 52.06 -20.47 24.89
C PRO A 12 50.86 -19.56 25.21
N ALA A 13 51.16 -18.27 25.18
CA ALA A 13 50.41 -17.12 25.67
C ALA A 13 49.39 -16.54 24.67
N ALA A 14 48.53 -15.66 25.21
CA ALA A 14 47.57 -14.82 24.49
C ALA A 14 48.24 -13.74 23.60
N PRO A 15 47.56 -13.26 22.55
CA PRO A 15 48.01 -12.07 21.83
C PRO A 15 47.32 -10.78 22.28
N GLU A 16 48.11 -9.74 22.11
CA GLU A 16 48.15 -8.39 22.68
C GLU A 16 47.29 -7.38 21.88
N ALA A 17 47.03 -6.23 22.51
CA ALA A 17 46.17 -5.16 22.02
C ALA A 17 46.93 -4.02 21.30
N ALA A 18 46.21 -3.41 20.35
CA ALA A 18 46.31 -2.04 19.80
C ALA A 18 47.56 -1.65 18.96
N PRO A 19 47.39 -0.73 17.98
CA PRO A 19 47.45 0.68 18.34
C PRO A 19 46.39 1.59 17.69
N THR A 20 46.19 2.71 18.37
CA THR A 20 45.44 3.93 18.05
C THR A 20 45.94 4.67 16.81
N SER A 21 45.02 5.25 16.04
CA SER A 21 45.30 6.37 15.14
C SER A 21 44.16 7.39 15.23
N ALA A 22 44.53 8.63 15.56
CA ALA A 22 43.69 9.80 15.64
C ALA A 22 44.09 10.78 14.52
N ALA A 23 43.10 11.27 13.79
CA ALA A 23 43.06 12.47 12.94
C ALA A 23 41.62 12.54 12.39
N ALA A 24 40.94 13.65 12.14
CA ALA A 24 41.13 15.08 12.35
C ALA A 24 39.80 15.68 11.89
N THR A 25 39.16 16.50 12.72
CA THR A 25 37.90 17.19 12.45
C THR A 25 38.07 18.28 11.39
N PRO A 26 37.19 18.42 10.38
CA PRO A 26 37.05 19.69 9.66
C PRO A 26 35.98 20.54 10.36
N ALA A 27 36.40 21.74 10.76
CA ALA A 27 35.56 22.79 11.28
C ALA A 27 34.53 23.25 10.24
N ALA A 28 33.26 23.35 10.64
CA ALA A 28 32.22 24.01 9.88
C ALA A 28 32.39 25.54 10.05
N ALA A 29 32.60 26.21 8.93
CA ALA A 29 32.61 27.67 8.84
C ALA A 29 31.19 28.21 9.01
N THR A 30 30.99 29.01 10.05
CA THR A 30 29.80 29.83 10.27
C THR A 30 29.77 30.95 9.24
N VAL A 31 28.88 30.86 8.25
CA VAL A 31 28.52 32.01 7.41
C VAL A 31 27.19 32.55 7.92
N THR A 32 27.31 33.68 8.61
CA THR A 32 26.22 34.58 8.97
C THR A 32 25.68 35.24 7.71
N THR A 33 24.42 35.00 7.35
CA THR A 33 23.66 35.89 6.46
C THR A 33 22.44 36.39 7.21
N ALA A 34 22.50 37.67 7.54
CA ALA A 34 21.40 38.46 8.05
C ALA A 34 20.27 38.52 7.02
N ALA A 35 19.06 38.15 7.44
CA ALA A 35 17.84 38.50 6.71
C ALA A 35 17.35 39.85 7.22
N THR A 36 17.57 40.87 6.41
CA THR A 36 17.05 42.22 6.58
C THR A 36 15.54 42.20 6.43
N ALA A 37 14.83 42.66 7.46
CA ALA A 37 13.42 43.01 7.37
C ALA A 37 13.25 44.19 6.40
N VAL A 38 12.32 44.06 5.45
CA VAL A 38 11.73 45.20 4.76
C VAL A 38 10.22 45.06 4.85
N ASP A 39 9.69 45.83 5.78
CA ASP A 39 8.31 46.23 5.93
C ASP A 39 7.98 47.20 4.78
N THR A 40 6.90 46.95 4.04
CA THR A 40 6.23 47.97 3.22
C THR A 40 4.72 47.78 3.32
N ALA A 41 4.16 48.39 4.35
CA ALA A 41 2.77 48.78 4.41
C ALA A 41 2.51 49.97 3.45
N ALA A 42 1.57 49.82 2.53
CA ALA A 42 0.72 50.92 2.04
C ALA A 42 -0.35 50.39 1.09
N THR A 43 -1.62 50.48 1.47
CA THR A 43 -2.68 50.96 0.58
C THR A 43 -3.90 51.35 1.41
N GLY A 44 -4.20 52.65 1.35
CA GLY A 44 -5.32 53.27 2.04
C GLY A 44 -6.65 53.11 1.28
N THR A 45 -7.70 53.03 2.10
CA THR A 45 -8.94 53.81 2.08
C THR A 45 -9.58 54.23 0.75
N ALA A 46 -10.85 53.83 0.61
CA ALA A 46 -11.86 54.27 -0.35
C ALA A 46 -12.17 55.78 -0.31
N PRO A 47 -12.99 56.31 -1.25
CA PRO A 47 -14.44 56.39 -0.95
C PRO A 47 -15.41 56.26 -2.15
N GLY A 48 -16.57 55.64 -1.88
CA GLY A 48 -17.93 56.25 -1.95
C GLY A 48 -18.55 56.71 -3.27
N THR A 49 -19.72 56.13 -3.59
CA THR A 49 -21.01 56.69 -4.07
C THR A 49 -21.72 55.58 -4.86
N GLY A 50 -22.93 55.09 -4.58
CA GLY A 50 -24.12 55.65 -3.95
C GLY A 50 -25.16 55.90 -5.05
N LEU A 51 -26.17 55.02 -5.16
CA LEU A 51 -27.53 55.34 -5.65
C LEU A 51 -28.45 54.10 -5.60
N VAL A 52 -29.53 54.26 -4.83
CA VAL A 52 -30.80 53.50 -4.71
C VAL A 52 -31.85 54.44 -5.36
N PRO A 53 -32.92 54.02 -6.08
CA PRO A 53 -34.07 53.27 -5.54
C PRO A 53 -34.74 52.33 -6.59
N ASP A 54 -35.86 51.62 -6.43
CA ASP A 54 -37.07 51.76 -5.63
C ASP A 54 -37.84 50.42 -5.60
N THR A 55 -38.74 50.24 -4.63
CA THR A 55 -39.69 49.09 -4.55
C THR A 55 -40.99 49.45 -5.28
N PRO A 56 -41.81 48.49 -5.75
CA PRO A 56 -43.03 48.24 -4.97
C PRO A 56 -43.54 46.78 -4.97
N SER A 57 -44.26 46.46 -3.89
CA SER A 57 -45.06 45.27 -3.64
C SER A 57 -46.19 45.05 -4.66
N GLY A 58 -46.51 43.78 -4.92
CA GLY A 58 -47.77 43.36 -5.54
C GLY A 58 -47.87 41.84 -5.69
N SER A 59 -48.69 41.20 -4.87
CA SER A 59 -49.32 39.88 -5.12
C SER A 59 -50.83 40.13 -5.27
N PRO A 60 -51.67 39.21 -5.80
CA PRO A 60 -51.40 37.85 -6.31
C PRO A 60 -52.05 37.57 -7.68
N LEU A 61 -51.65 36.51 -8.38
CA LEU A 61 -52.49 35.85 -9.39
C LEU A 61 -52.36 34.33 -9.29
N ALA A 62 -53.51 33.67 -9.32
CA ALA A 62 -53.72 32.24 -9.12
C ALA A 62 -53.12 31.37 -10.24
N PRO A 63 -52.90 30.06 -10.00
CA PRO A 63 -52.19 29.18 -10.93
C PRO A 63 -53.11 28.68 -12.06
N LEU A 64 -52.56 28.60 -13.27
CA LEU A 64 -53.15 27.86 -14.39
C LEU A 64 -52.70 26.40 -14.29
N ASP A 65 -53.68 25.50 -14.19
CA ASP A 65 -53.55 24.05 -14.32
C ASP A 65 -53.02 23.63 -15.70
N ALA A 66 -52.07 22.69 -15.72
CA ALA A 66 -51.94 21.57 -16.66
C ALA A 66 -50.67 20.75 -16.37
N PRO A 67 -50.55 19.50 -16.85
CA PRO A 67 -51.35 18.32 -16.55
C PRO A 67 -50.50 17.25 -15.82
N GLY A 68 -51.17 16.25 -15.23
CA GLY A 68 -50.57 15.20 -14.42
C GLY A 68 -49.46 14.40 -15.12
N THR A 69 -48.36 14.23 -14.41
CA THR A 69 -47.42 13.13 -14.60
C THR A 69 -47.41 12.32 -13.32
N ASP A 70 -48.15 11.21 -13.30
CA ASP A 70 -47.96 10.14 -12.34
C ASP A 70 -46.53 9.60 -12.50
N ALA A 71 -45.61 10.13 -11.70
CA ALA A 71 -44.34 9.46 -11.47
C ALA A 71 -44.66 8.23 -10.60
N PRO A 72 -44.30 7.00 -11.01
CA PRO A 72 -44.54 5.85 -10.16
C PRO A 72 -43.72 6.03 -8.88
N ALA A 73 -44.41 6.03 -7.75
CA ALA A 73 -43.78 6.01 -6.44
C ALA A 73 -42.77 4.85 -6.42
N ALA A 74 -41.53 5.15 -6.03
CA ALA A 74 -40.51 4.14 -5.81
C ALA A 74 -41.11 3.08 -4.86
N PRO A 75 -40.99 1.77 -5.18
CA PRO A 75 -41.60 0.74 -4.36
C PRO A 75 -41.00 0.86 -2.96
N ALA A 76 -41.87 1.02 -1.96
CA ALA A 76 -41.50 0.97 -0.57
C ALA A 76 -40.69 -0.31 -0.33
N ALA A 77 -39.45 -0.16 0.11
CA ALA A 77 -38.58 -1.27 0.42
C ALA A 77 -39.28 -2.16 1.45
N GLY A 78 -39.78 -3.32 1.02
CA GLY A 78 -40.21 -4.37 1.92
C GLY A 78 -39.06 -4.78 2.84
N PRO A 79 -39.33 -5.48 3.97
CA PRO A 79 -38.29 -6.00 4.86
C PRO A 79 -37.58 -7.16 4.16
N LEU A 80 -36.72 -6.86 3.20
CA LEU A 80 -36.10 -7.81 2.28
C LEU A 80 -34.60 -7.81 2.51
N ALA A 81 -34.12 -8.94 3.04
CA ALA A 81 -32.75 -9.47 3.04
C ALA A 81 -31.59 -8.49 3.28
N GLN A 82 -30.80 -8.75 4.33
CA GLN A 82 -29.47 -8.16 4.51
C GLN A 82 -28.72 -8.20 3.16
N PRO A 83 -28.30 -7.05 2.59
CA PRO A 83 -27.86 -6.98 1.20
C PRO A 83 -26.56 -7.75 0.92
N PHE A 84 -25.87 -8.21 1.97
CA PHE A 84 -24.74 -9.13 1.92
C PHE A 84 -24.83 -10.14 3.07
N PRO A 85 -24.33 -11.38 2.90
CA PRO A 85 -24.17 -12.29 4.02
C PRO A 85 -23.28 -11.64 5.08
N PRO A 86 -23.47 -11.95 6.38
CA PRO A 86 -22.61 -11.44 7.44
C PRO A 86 -21.13 -11.73 7.15
N LEU A 87 -20.24 -10.96 7.79
CA LEU A 87 -18.81 -11.25 7.75
C LEU A 87 -18.59 -12.68 8.26
N ALA A 88 -17.69 -13.42 7.60
CA ALA A 88 -17.43 -14.80 7.97
C ALA A 88 -16.85 -14.87 9.38
N GLU A 89 -17.19 -15.90 10.15
CA GLU A 89 -16.51 -16.16 11.42
C GLU A 89 -15.00 -16.34 11.18
N PRO A 90 -14.13 -15.75 12.03
CA PRO A 90 -12.69 -15.92 11.91
C PRO A 90 -12.28 -17.40 11.93
N ARG A 91 -11.44 -17.78 10.98
CA ARG A 91 -10.82 -19.11 10.93
C ARG A 91 -9.75 -19.25 12.03
N PRO A 92 -9.54 -20.47 12.56
CA PRO A 92 -8.45 -20.73 13.48
C PRO A 92 -7.08 -20.37 12.87
N LEU A 93 -6.22 -19.73 13.66
CA LEU A 93 -4.87 -19.39 13.22
C LEU A 93 -4.04 -20.65 12.95
N GLY A 94 -3.34 -20.68 11.82
CA GLY A 94 -2.48 -21.81 11.45
C GLY A 94 -3.25 -23.04 10.95
N GLU A 95 -4.56 -22.93 10.71
CA GLU A 95 -5.38 -24.03 10.19
C GLU A 95 -4.80 -24.53 8.85
N ARG A 96 -4.46 -25.83 8.79
CA ARG A 96 -4.00 -26.47 7.55
C ARG A 96 -5.19 -26.88 6.70
N ARG A 97 -5.17 -26.47 5.44
CA ARG A 97 -6.26 -26.71 4.50
C ARG A 97 -5.74 -27.28 3.19
N VAL A 98 -6.64 -27.98 2.50
CA VAL A 98 -6.37 -28.50 1.16
C VAL A 98 -7.07 -27.59 0.17
N TRP A 99 -6.31 -27.12 -0.81
CA TRP A 99 -6.77 -26.20 -1.83
C TRP A 99 -6.82 -26.87 -3.20
N PRO A 100 -7.63 -26.35 -4.13
CA PRO A 100 -7.54 -26.73 -5.54
C PRO A 100 -6.11 -26.60 -6.05
N ARG A 101 -5.76 -27.40 -7.06
CA ARG A 101 -4.43 -27.32 -7.71
C ARG A 101 -4.21 -25.98 -8.40
N THR A 102 -5.28 -25.27 -8.71
CA THR A 102 -5.24 -23.98 -9.38
C THR A 102 -6.50 -23.16 -9.08
N PHE A 103 -6.36 -21.84 -9.17
CA PHE A 103 -7.39 -20.82 -9.03
C PHE A 103 -7.66 -20.09 -10.36
N HIS A 104 -7.40 -20.73 -11.51
CA HIS A 104 -7.69 -20.12 -12.82
C HIS A 104 -9.17 -19.72 -12.99
N ASP A 105 -10.09 -20.41 -12.31
CA ASP A 105 -11.52 -20.09 -12.25
C ASP A 105 -11.82 -18.72 -11.61
N ARG A 106 -10.84 -18.15 -10.87
CA ARG A 106 -10.95 -16.86 -10.20
C ARG A 106 -10.42 -15.69 -11.02
N LEU A 107 -9.88 -15.94 -12.21
CA LEU A 107 -9.45 -14.88 -13.12
C LEU A 107 -10.65 -14.03 -13.56
N THR A 108 -10.45 -12.72 -13.59
CA THR A 108 -11.47 -11.76 -14.05
C THR A 108 -11.21 -11.24 -15.47
N ALA A 109 -10.01 -11.52 -15.99
CA ALA A 109 -9.58 -11.27 -17.35
C ALA A 109 -8.73 -12.45 -17.84
N PRO A 110 -8.68 -12.72 -19.15
CA PRO A 110 -7.83 -13.77 -19.68
C PRO A 110 -6.35 -13.44 -19.42
N LEU A 111 -5.55 -14.46 -19.11
CA LEU A 111 -4.10 -14.29 -19.04
C LEU A 111 -3.54 -13.83 -20.39
N PRO A 112 -2.41 -13.10 -20.40
CA PRO A 112 -1.85 -12.61 -21.65
C PRO A 112 -1.53 -13.75 -22.64
N GLY A 113 -2.21 -13.74 -23.77
CA GLY A 113 -2.05 -14.74 -24.83
C GLY A 113 -0.88 -14.46 -25.77
N LEU A 114 -0.59 -15.40 -26.68
CA LEU A 114 0.52 -15.30 -27.66
C LEU A 114 0.50 -14.01 -28.48
N LYS A 115 -0.69 -13.53 -28.89
CA LYS A 115 -0.82 -12.26 -29.63
C LYS A 115 -0.38 -11.06 -28.80
N ALA A 116 -0.74 -11.03 -27.52
CA ALA A 116 -0.36 -9.98 -26.61
C ALA A 116 1.16 -10.02 -26.36
N ILE A 117 1.74 -11.22 -26.18
CA ILE A 117 3.20 -11.40 -26.07
C ILE A 117 3.92 -10.94 -27.35
N ALA A 118 3.41 -11.28 -28.53
CA ALA A 118 3.98 -10.86 -29.81
C ALA A 118 3.90 -9.33 -30.00
N ARG A 119 2.78 -8.72 -29.60
CA ARG A 119 2.62 -7.26 -29.59
C ARG A 119 3.61 -6.61 -28.63
N PHE A 120 3.77 -7.16 -27.43
CA PHE A 120 4.72 -6.69 -26.42
C PHE A 120 6.17 -6.76 -26.93
N ALA A 121 6.56 -7.87 -27.56
CA ALA A 121 7.87 -8.03 -28.18
C ALA A 121 8.13 -7.02 -29.31
N ARG A 122 7.10 -6.59 -30.02
CA ARG A 122 7.17 -5.61 -31.12
C ARG A 122 7.19 -4.16 -30.65
N GLU A 123 6.35 -3.81 -29.67
CA GLU A 123 6.13 -2.43 -29.23
C GLU A 123 7.11 -1.97 -28.16
N GLY A 124 7.82 -2.91 -27.52
CA GLY A 124 9.16 -2.67 -26.99
C GLY A 124 9.29 -1.45 -26.07
N SER A 125 8.58 -1.41 -24.96
CA SER A 125 9.18 -0.91 -23.73
C SER A 125 8.47 -1.42 -22.48
N VAL A 126 9.25 -2.06 -21.60
CA VAL A 126 8.83 -2.46 -20.25
C VAL A 126 9.32 -1.46 -19.21
N ARG A 127 9.91 -0.35 -19.69
CA ARG A 127 10.63 0.63 -18.88
C ARG A 127 10.44 2.05 -19.43
N PRO A 128 10.57 3.08 -18.61
CA PRO A 128 10.52 4.45 -19.09
C PRO A 128 11.75 4.73 -19.96
N GLY A 129 11.60 5.63 -20.92
CA GLY A 129 12.74 6.22 -21.63
C GLY A 129 13.63 7.05 -20.69
N LYS A 130 14.75 7.58 -21.21
CA LYS A 130 15.67 8.42 -20.41
C LYS A 130 14.95 9.59 -19.73
N ASP A 131 14.05 10.25 -20.46
CA ASP A 131 13.28 11.38 -19.94
C ASP A 131 12.33 10.95 -18.82
N GLY A 132 11.71 9.76 -18.95
CA GLY A 132 10.86 9.19 -17.91
C GLY A 132 11.60 8.78 -16.62
N LEU A 133 12.93 8.66 -16.67
CA LEU A 133 13.79 8.40 -15.52
C LEU A 133 14.48 9.67 -14.98
N ALA A 134 14.41 10.79 -15.69
CA ALA A 134 15.12 12.02 -15.33
C ALA A 134 14.67 12.58 -13.96
N ASP A 135 13.42 12.33 -13.58
CA ASP A 135 12.82 12.81 -12.34
C ASP A 135 13.07 11.91 -11.11
N ILE A 136 13.89 10.85 -11.21
CA ILE A 136 14.25 10.01 -10.05
C ILE A 136 14.72 10.85 -8.84
N PRO A 137 15.61 11.86 -8.97
CA PRO A 137 16.05 12.68 -7.84
C PRO A 137 14.94 13.50 -7.16
N ARG A 138 13.78 13.65 -7.81
CA ARG A 138 12.62 14.41 -7.32
C ARG A 138 11.59 13.51 -6.63
N LEU A 139 11.77 12.19 -6.64
CA LEU A 139 10.88 11.27 -5.95
C LEU A 139 10.86 11.58 -4.45
N PRO A 140 9.68 11.68 -3.83
CA PRO A 140 9.58 12.08 -2.43
C PRO A 140 10.11 10.96 -1.52
N TYR A 141 11.19 11.27 -0.81
CA TYR A 141 11.84 10.37 0.15
C TYR A 141 12.15 11.16 1.43
N ALA A 142 11.50 10.78 2.52
CA ALA A 142 11.61 11.45 3.81
C ALA A 142 11.55 10.42 4.95
N PRO A 143 12.60 9.60 5.12
CA PRO A 143 12.68 8.64 6.21
C PRO A 143 12.62 9.37 7.55
N ALA A 144 11.72 8.92 8.42
CA ALA A 144 11.54 9.45 9.76
C ALA A 144 11.34 8.30 10.76
N PRO A 145 11.59 8.53 12.06
CA PRO A 145 11.24 7.55 13.09
C PRO A 145 9.75 7.18 13.03
N LEU A 146 9.44 5.91 13.25
CA LEU A 146 8.07 5.43 13.35
C LEU A 146 7.33 6.14 14.50
N PRO A 147 6.05 6.50 14.33
CA PRO A 147 5.29 7.16 15.37
C PRO A 147 5.11 6.22 16.57
N ARG A 148 5.28 6.77 17.78
CA ARG A 148 4.98 6.05 19.03
C ARG A 148 3.49 6.12 19.27
N VAL A 149 2.80 5.00 19.05
CA VAL A 149 1.35 4.88 19.18
C VAL A 149 0.96 3.75 20.14
N ASP A 150 -0.15 3.93 20.85
CA ASP A 150 -0.76 2.93 21.72
C ASP A 150 -1.69 1.99 20.93
N ALA A 151 -2.34 1.06 21.61
CA ALA A 151 -3.24 0.09 20.98
C ALA A 151 -4.54 0.71 20.41
N ARG A 152 -4.86 1.95 20.79
CA ARG A 152 -6.07 2.70 20.39
C ARG A 152 -5.77 3.69 19.29
N THR A 153 -4.65 3.55 18.59
CA THR A 153 -4.28 4.46 17.51
C THR A 153 -3.83 3.66 16.31
N VAL A 154 -4.41 3.96 15.14
CA VAL A 154 -3.96 3.37 13.88
C VAL A 154 -2.93 4.29 13.24
N ALA A 155 -1.75 3.76 12.92
CA ALA A 155 -0.72 4.51 12.22
C ALA A 155 -0.19 3.73 11.03
N VAL A 156 0.21 4.45 10.00
CA VAL A 156 0.75 3.88 8.77
C VAL A 156 2.06 4.57 8.42
N THR A 157 3.05 3.78 8.01
CA THR A 157 4.32 4.29 7.47
C THR A 157 4.59 3.60 6.15
N TRP A 158 4.81 4.38 5.10
CA TRP A 158 5.10 3.83 3.78
C TRP A 158 6.58 3.48 3.67
N ALA A 159 6.94 2.19 3.66
CA ALA A 159 8.33 1.74 3.49
C ALA A 159 8.79 1.76 2.01
N GLY A 160 7.84 1.96 1.08
CA GLY A 160 8.05 1.97 -0.36
C GLY A 160 7.39 0.76 -1.04
N HIS A 161 7.10 0.90 -2.33
CA HIS A 161 6.35 -0.07 -3.13
C HIS A 161 4.97 -0.38 -2.52
N ALA A 162 4.59 -1.64 -2.37
CA ALA A 162 3.40 -2.08 -1.62
C ALA A 162 3.69 -2.36 -0.13
N SER A 163 4.90 -2.05 0.35
CA SER A 163 5.30 -2.33 1.73
C SER A 163 4.90 -1.21 2.69
N TRP A 164 4.02 -1.54 3.62
CA TRP A 164 3.60 -0.67 4.71
C TRP A 164 3.97 -1.26 6.06
N VAL A 165 4.31 -0.38 7.01
CA VAL A 165 4.33 -0.71 8.44
C VAL A 165 3.03 -0.16 9.02
N LEU A 166 2.12 -1.05 9.40
CA LEU A 166 0.83 -0.69 9.99
C LEU A 166 0.87 -0.93 11.49
N ARG A 167 0.45 0.06 12.27
CA ARG A 167 0.15 -0.09 13.69
C ARG A 167 -1.36 -0.11 13.84
N VAL A 168 -1.94 -1.21 14.32
CA VAL A 168 -3.40 -1.41 14.40
C VAL A 168 -3.74 -2.32 15.55
N GLY A 169 -4.63 -1.90 16.46
CA GLY A 169 -5.01 -2.70 17.64
C GLY A 169 -3.83 -3.14 18.51
N GLY A 170 -2.77 -2.33 18.57
CA GLY A 170 -1.52 -2.65 19.28
C GLY A 170 -0.51 -3.47 18.46
N LEU A 171 -0.94 -4.12 17.39
CA LEU A 171 -0.07 -4.93 16.53
C LEU A 171 0.79 -4.07 15.60
N THR A 172 1.97 -4.58 15.24
CA THR A 172 2.78 -4.14 14.11
C THR A 172 2.62 -5.15 12.97
N VAL A 173 1.96 -4.74 11.90
CA VAL A 173 1.68 -5.57 10.71
C VAL A 173 2.47 -5.05 9.51
N LEU A 174 3.13 -5.95 8.79
CA LEU A 174 3.73 -5.63 7.49
C LEU A 174 2.83 -6.09 6.34
N THR A 175 2.59 -5.23 5.36
CA THR A 175 2.00 -5.62 4.07
C THR A 175 3.11 -5.90 3.07
N ASP A 176 3.01 -7.00 2.32
CA ASP A 176 3.90 -7.33 1.18
C ASP A 176 5.37 -6.86 1.37
N PRO A 177 6.09 -7.35 2.39
CA PRO A 177 7.31 -6.71 2.83
C PRO A 177 8.48 -6.96 1.88
N VAL A 178 9.01 -5.89 1.27
CA VAL A 178 10.16 -5.91 0.36
C VAL A 178 11.22 -4.89 0.79
N TRP A 179 12.17 -5.38 1.59
CA TRP A 179 13.36 -4.63 2.01
C TRP A 179 14.58 -4.88 1.10
N SER A 180 14.46 -5.79 0.13
CA SER A 180 15.53 -6.08 -0.81
C SER A 180 15.85 -4.89 -1.72
N ARG A 181 17.15 -4.72 -2.03
CA ARG A 181 17.61 -3.74 -3.03
C ARG A 181 17.15 -4.10 -4.45
N ARG A 182 17.04 -5.39 -4.74
CA ARG A 182 16.64 -5.94 -6.04
C ARG A 182 15.61 -7.04 -5.83
N ILE A 183 14.63 -7.07 -6.71
CA ILE A 183 13.69 -8.17 -6.89
C ILE A 183 14.06 -8.89 -8.20
N LEU A 184 13.68 -10.16 -8.33
CA LEU A 184 14.06 -10.94 -9.51
C LEU A 184 13.36 -10.37 -10.75
N GLY A 185 14.14 -10.08 -11.80
CA GLY A 185 13.61 -9.59 -13.08
C GLY A 185 13.56 -8.06 -13.23
N THR A 186 13.98 -7.29 -12.23
CA THR A 186 13.97 -5.82 -12.30
C THR A 186 15.35 -5.21 -12.02
N PRO A 187 15.57 -3.93 -12.37
CA PRO A 187 16.67 -3.14 -11.84
C PRO A 187 16.60 -3.01 -10.30
N ALA A 188 17.66 -2.45 -9.72
CA ALA A 188 17.62 -2.07 -8.31
C ALA A 188 16.53 -1.02 -8.05
N ARG A 189 15.97 -1.03 -6.84
CA ARG A 189 15.02 0.00 -6.40
C ARG A 189 15.62 1.39 -6.59
N ILE A 190 14.82 2.31 -7.12
CA ILE A 190 15.21 3.70 -7.41
C ILE A 190 15.10 4.59 -6.17
N THR A 191 14.13 4.32 -5.30
CA THR A 191 14.00 4.96 -3.99
C THR A 191 14.36 3.96 -2.89
N PRO A 192 15.26 4.29 -1.94
CA PRO A 192 15.61 3.40 -0.83
C PRO A 192 14.42 2.98 0.04
N VAL A 193 14.61 2.00 0.91
CA VAL A 193 13.56 1.62 1.87
C VAL A 193 13.36 2.76 2.87
N GLY A 194 12.11 3.15 3.09
CA GLY A 194 11.77 4.29 3.95
C GLY A 194 11.99 4.04 5.43
N VAL A 195 12.00 2.77 5.85
CA VAL A 195 12.15 2.34 7.23
C VAL A 195 13.30 1.33 7.33
N PRO A 196 14.43 1.68 7.97
CA PRO A 196 15.50 0.73 8.25
C PRO A 196 14.95 -0.47 9.03
N TRP A 197 15.36 -1.68 8.68
CA TRP A 197 14.80 -2.88 9.32
C TRP A 197 15.11 -2.94 10.82
N GLU A 198 16.27 -2.44 11.20
CA GLU A 198 16.77 -2.39 12.57
C GLU A 198 15.97 -1.38 13.43
N SER A 199 15.18 -0.51 12.78
CA SER A 199 14.26 0.43 13.43
C SER A 199 12.83 -0.10 13.56
N LEU A 200 12.53 -1.27 12.97
CA LEU A 200 11.21 -1.87 13.10
C LEU A 200 10.99 -2.36 14.54
N PRO A 201 9.82 -2.09 15.13
CA PRO A 201 9.34 -2.81 16.31
C PRO A 201 9.25 -4.32 16.02
N PRO A 202 9.07 -5.16 17.06
CA PRO A 202 8.68 -6.55 16.86
C PRO A 202 7.49 -6.64 15.89
N ILE A 203 7.63 -7.49 14.88
CA ILE A 203 6.59 -7.70 13.86
C ILE A 203 5.64 -8.79 14.36
N ASP A 204 4.39 -8.40 14.60
CA ASP A 204 3.36 -9.28 15.13
C ASP A 204 2.65 -10.08 14.04
N ALA A 205 2.57 -9.53 12.82
CA ALA A 205 1.98 -10.21 11.68
C ALA A 205 2.52 -9.72 10.33
N VAL A 206 2.39 -10.58 9.32
CA VAL A 206 2.56 -10.21 7.91
C VAL A 206 1.32 -10.58 7.14
N VAL A 207 0.86 -9.71 6.25
CA VAL A 207 -0.18 -10.02 5.26
C VAL A 207 0.44 -10.03 3.87
N ILE A 208 0.09 -11.04 3.07
CA ILE A 208 0.56 -11.18 1.69
C ILE A 208 -0.63 -11.09 0.73
N SER A 209 -0.57 -10.21 -0.26
CA SER A 209 -1.62 -10.06 -1.28
C SER A 209 -1.58 -11.19 -2.32
N HIS A 210 -0.38 -11.51 -2.83
CA HIS A 210 -0.14 -12.53 -3.87
C HIS A 210 1.34 -12.92 -3.95
N ASN A 211 1.70 -13.80 -4.89
CA ASN A 211 3.00 -14.48 -4.90
C ASN A 211 4.08 -13.87 -5.82
N HIS A 212 3.85 -12.71 -6.43
CA HIS A 212 4.84 -12.06 -7.30
C HIS A 212 6.08 -11.61 -6.51
N TYR A 213 7.21 -11.47 -7.20
CA TYR A 213 8.51 -11.24 -6.57
C TYR A 213 8.64 -9.89 -5.86
N ASP A 214 7.87 -8.90 -6.29
CA ASP A 214 7.79 -7.55 -5.72
C ASP A 214 6.80 -7.43 -4.56
N HIS A 215 6.09 -8.50 -4.22
CA HIS A 215 5.18 -8.58 -3.06
C HIS A 215 5.59 -9.68 -2.07
N LEU A 216 6.26 -10.75 -2.55
CA LEU A 216 6.71 -11.90 -1.79
C LEU A 216 8.23 -12.05 -1.83
N ASP A 217 8.92 -11.19 -1.06
CA ASP A 217 10.38 -11.13 -1.02
C ASP A 217 10.99 -12.13 -0.02
N ALA A 218 11.57 -13.21 -0.54
CA ALA A 218 12.15 -14.27 0.28
C ALA A 218 13.33 -13.81 1.17
N PRO A 219 14.28 -12.95 0.72
CA PRO A 219 15.29 -12.35 1.59
C PRO A 219 14.70 -11.59 2.77
N THR A 220 13.67 -10.76 2.56
CA THR A 220 13.00 -10.02 3.64
C THR A 220 12.34 -10.97 4.63
N LEU A 221 11.52 -11.91 4.16
CA LEU A 221 10.84 -12.87 5.03
C LEU A 221 11.83 -13.79 5.78
N ARG A 222 13.05 -14.01 5.27
CA ARG A 222 14.07 -14.77 6.00
C ARG A 222 14.49 -14.09 7.30
N ARG A 223 14.33 -12.78 7.43
CA ARG A 223 14.71 -12.00 8.61
C ARG A 223 13.72 -12.12 9.77
N LEU A 224 12.51 -12.62 9.52
CA LEU A 224 11.48 -12.81 10.53
C LEU A 224 11.68 -14.11 11.34
N PRO A 225 11.31 -14.11 12.62
CA PRO A 225 11.06 -15.34 13.36
C PRO A 225 10.11 -16.28 12.61
N ARG A 226 10.33 -17.59 12.73
CA ARG A 226 9.55 -18.58 11.98
C ARG A 226 8.15 -18.81 12.56
N ASP A 227 7.94 -18.39 13.78
CA ASP A 227 6.67 -18.34 14.48
C ASP A 227 5.95 -17.00 14.32
N THR A 228 6.47 -16.04 13.55
CA THR A 228 5.70 -14.84 13.17
C THR A 228 4.43 -15.26 12.42
N PRO A 229 3.23 -14.88 12.89
CA PRO A 229 1.99 -15.06 12.15
C PRO A 229 2.06 -14.48 10.74
N VAL A 230 1.73 -15.28 9.74
CA VAL A 230 1.62 -14.84 8.34
C VAL A 230 0.27 -15.22 7.78
N PHE A 231 -0.44 -14.24 7.25
CA PHE A 231 -1.74 -14.39 6.60
C PHE A 231 -1.53 -14.30 5.10
N VAL A 232 -1.95 -15.34 4.39
CA VAL A 232 -1.59 -15.52 2.98
C VAL A 232 -2.80 -16.00 2.17
N PRO A 233 -2.80 -15.77 0.85
CA PRO A 233 -3.85 -16.30 -0.02
C PRO A 233 -3.82 -17.83 -0.02
N ALA A 234 -5.00 -18.42 -0.19
CA ALA A 234 -5.19 -19.84 -0.44
C ALA A 234 -4.17 -20.42 -1.43
N GLY A 235 -3.56 -21.57 -1.09
CA GLY A 235 -2.57 -22.27 -1.92
C GLY A 235 -1.14 -21.74 -1.78
N LEU A 236 -0.89 -20.65 -1.04
CA LEU A 236 0.47 -20.14 -0.82
C LEU A 236 1.16 -20.77 0.41
N GLY A 237 0.45 -21.47 1.28
CA GLY A 237 0.97 -21.97 2.55
C GLY A 237 2.17 -22.90 2.40
N GLY A 238 2.18 -23.76 1.38
CA GLY A 238 3.30 -24.65 1.08
C GLY A 238 4.62 -23.91 0.81
N TRP A 239 4.57 -22.67 0.28
CA TRP A 239 5.77 -21.86 0.04
C TRP A 239 6.43 -21.41 1.36
N PHE A 240 5.60 -21.07 2.35
CA PHE A 240 6.02 -20.65 3.69
C PHE A 240 6.49 -21.84 4.54
N GLN A 241 5.77 -22.96 4.48
CA GLN A 241 6.14 -24.20 5.17
C GLN A 241 7.51 -24.74 4.71
N ARG A 242 7.81 -24.72 3.40
CA ARG A 242 9.15 -25.05 2.88
C ARG A 242 10.26 -24.13 3.41
N ARG A 243 9.88 -22.94 3.89
CA ARG A 243 10.76 -21.97 4.56
C ARG A 243 10.66 -22.00 6.09
N ARG A 244 10.05 -23.04 6.63
CA ARG A 244 9.93 -23.37 8.06
C ARG A 244 9.03 -22.43 8.87
N PHE A 245 8.21 -21.60 8.24
CA PHE A 245 7.20 -20.84 8.97
C PHE A 245 6.16 -21.78 9.58
N THR A 246 5.82 -21.58 10.85
CA THR A 246 4.97 -22.48 11.64
C THR A 246 3.56 -21.92 11.87
N ARG A 247 3.36 -20.60 11.76
CA ARG A 247 2.08 -19.92 11.95
C ARG A 247 1.58 -19.30 10.64
N VAL A 248 1.19 -20.15 9.71
CA VAL A 248 0.72 -19.74 8.37
C VAL A 248 -0.79 -19.97 8.28
N THR A 249 -1.56 -18.90 8.07
CA THR A 249 -3.02 -18.96 7.89
C THR A 249 -3.36 -18.67 6.44
N GLU A 250 -3.92 -19.66 5.74
CA GLU A 250 -4.37 -19.55 4.35
C GLU A 250 -5.87 -19.22 4.27
N LEU A 251 -6.23 -18.16 3.56
CA LEU A 251 -7.62 -17.70 3.39
C LEU A 251 -8.04 -17.63 1.91
N ASP A 252 -9.26 -18.07 1.61
CA ASP A 252 -10.00 -17.74 0.38
C ASP A 252 -10.63 -16.35 0.53
N TRP A 253 -11.11 -15.80 -0.57
CA TRP A 253 -11.86 -14.54 -0.55
C TRP A 253 -13.05 -14.61 0.39
N TRP A 254 -13.26 -13.50 1.10
CA TRP A 254 -14.33 -13.28 2.08
C TRP A 254 -14.21 -14.13 3.36
N GLU A 255 -13.14 -14.90 3.51
CA GLU A 255 -12.75 -15.49 4.78
C GLU A 255 -11.90 -14.52 5.60
N ALA A 256 -11.83 -14.78 6.90
CA ALA A 256 -11.07 -13.96 7.82
C ALA A 256 -10.34 -14.80 8.85
N ALA A 257 -9.42 -14.18 9.56
CA ALA A 257 -8.82 -14.69 10.78
C ALA A 257 -8.63 -13.54 11.77
N GLU A 258 -8.44 -13.86 13.05
CA GLU A 258 -8.28 -12.85 14.09
C GLU A 258 -7.02 -13.13 14.93
N LEU A 259 -6.26 -12.08 15.20
CA LEU A 259 -5.08 -12.11 16.06
C LEU A 259 -5.18 -10.94 17.05
N SER A 260 -5.23 -11.26 18.34
CA SER A 260 -5.26 -10.28 19.42
C SER A 260 -6.33 -9.18 19.26
N GLY A 261 -7.54 -9.56 18.81
CA GLY A 261 -8.66 -8.63 18.57
C GLY A 261 -8.60 -7.85 17.25
N VAL A 262 -7.51 -7.95 16.49
CA VAL A 262 -7.45 -7.40 15.12
C VAL A 262 -7.93 -8.47 14.15
N ARG A 263 -8.93 -8.12 13.34
CA ARG A 263 -9.50 -8.98 12.32
C ARG A 263 -8.82 -8.72 10.96
N PHE A 264 -8.48 -9.81 10.27
CA PHE A 264 -7.84 -9.83 8.96
C PHE A 264 -8.76 -10.53 7.97
N ASP A 265 -9.43 -9.77 7.11
CA ASP A 265 -10.30 -10.31 6.05
C ASP A 265 -9.56 -10.32 4.71
N PHE A 266 -9.52 -11.46 4.03
CA PHE A 266 -8.96 -11.54 2.69
C PHE A 266 -10.04 -11.24 1.65
N VAL A 267 -9.80 -10.31 0.72
CA VAL A 267 -10.81 -9.83 -0.24
C VAL A 267 -10.35 -9.98 -1.69
N PRO A 268 -11.26 -10.09 -2.67
CA PRO A 268 -10.89 -10.26 -4.07
C PRO A 268 -10.15 -9.07 -4.68
N ALA A 269 -9.37 -9.36 -5.72
CA ALA A 269 -8.71 -8.39 -6.58
C ALA A 269 -8.80 -8.82 -8.05
N HIS A 270 -8.74 -7.85 -8.97
CA HIS A 270 -8.56 -8.08 -10.40
C HIS A 270 -7.06 -8.31 -10.68
N HIS A 271 -6.56 -9.52 -10.42
CA HIS A 271 -5.15 -9.86 -10.66
C HIS A 271 -4.98 -11.37 -10.93
N TRP A 272 -3.76 -11.87 -10.74
CA TRP A 272 -3.38 -13.27 -10.88
C TRP A 272 -2.11 -13.55 -10.05
N SER A 273 -1.62 -14.79 -10.09
CA SER A 273 -0.40 -15.18 -9.38
C SER A 273 0.53 -15.98 -10.29
N LYS A 274 1.84 -15.72 -10.20
CA LYS A 274 2.90 -16.51 -10.83
C LYS A 274 4.27 -16.17 -10.26
N ARG A 275 5.04 -17.21 -9.94
CA ARG A 275 6.40 -17.05 -9.41
C ARG A 275 7.44 -17.91 -10.13
N SER A 276 7.01 -18.92 -10.86
CA SER A 276 7.86 -19.79 -11.67
C SER A 276 7.19 -20.08 -13.01
N LEU A 277 7.84 -20.86 -13.87
CA LEU A 277 7.31 -21.15 -15.20
C LEU A 277 6.05 -22.03 -15.18
N THR A 278 5.77 -22.72 -14.06
CA THR A 278 4.72 -23.76 -13.99
C THR A 278 3.67 -23.53 -12.90
N ASP A 279 3.70 -22.39 -12.22
CA ASP A 279 2.84 -22.13 -11.05
C ASP A 279 1.80 -21.01 -11.24
N THR A 280 1.50 -20.66 -12.50
CA THR A 280 0.45 -19.70 -12.82
C THR A 280 -0.87 -20.09 -12.16
N CYS A 281 -1.41 -19.18 -11.36
CA CYS A 281 -2.62 -19.33 -10.57
C CYS A 281 -2.62 -20.59 -9.69
N ARG A 282 -1.46 -21.04 -9.17
CA ARG A 282 -1.41 -22.13 -8.15
C ARG A 282 -1.63 -21.65 -6.72
N SER A 283 -1.57 -20.35 -6.48
CA SER A 283 -2.10 -19.70 -5.29
C SER A 283 -3.08 -18.63 -5.69
N LEU A 284 -3.96 -18.24 -4.77
CA LEU A 284 -4.88 -17.12 -4.95
C LEU A 284 -4.13 -15.77 -4.85
N TRP A 285 -4.86 -14.68 -5.07
CA TRP A 285 -4.42 -13.28 -5.02
C TRP A 285 -5.57 -12.43 -4.47
N GLY A 286 -5.30 -11.26 -3.91
CA GLY A 286 -6.34 -10.42 -3.31
C GLY A 286 -5.78 -9.26 -2.50
N GLY A 287 -6.67 -8.57 -1.81
CA GLY A 287 -6.34 -7.54 -0.82
C GLY A 287 -6.70 -7.98 0.60
N TRP A 288 -6.49 -7.10 1.57
CA TRP A 288 -6.78 -7.31 2.98
C TRP A 288 -7.56 -6.14 3.56
N VAL A 289 -8.61 -6.42 4.34
CA VAL A 289 -9.22 -5.45 5.25
C VAL A 289 -8.79 -5.78 6.66
N LEU A 290 -8.10 -4.85 7.31
CA LEU A 290 -7.71 -4.97 8.72
C LEU A 290 -8.68 -4.14 9.54
N THR A 291 -9.42 -4.80 10.43
CA THR A 291 -10.35 -4.13 11.35
C THR A 291 -9.78 -4.16 12.77
N ALA A 292 -9.56 -2.98 13.33
CA ALA A 292 -9.12 -2.80 14.71
C ALA A 292 -10.24 -3.19 15.70
N PRO A 293 -9.91 -3.47 16.98
CA PRO A 293 -10.91 -3.77 18.01
C PRO A 293 -11.99 -2.69 18.20
N ASP A 294 -11.66 -1.43 17.90
CA ASP A 294 -12.59 -0.29 17.98
C ASP A 294 -13.40 -0.06 16.70
N GLY A 295 -13.24 -0.93 15.69
CA GLY A 295 -13.98 -0.90 14.44
C GLY A 295 -13.33 -0.11 13.31
N ARG A 296 -12.20 0.57 13.53
CA ARG A 296 -11.47 1.28 12.44
C ARG A 296 -10.89 0.31 11.42
N ARG A 297 -10.92 0.70 10.14
CA ARG A 297 -10.61 -0.17 9.01
C ARG A 297 -9.54 0.41 8.09
N VAL A 298 -8.51 -0.40 7.84
CA VAL A 298 -7.51 -0.15 6.78
C VAL A 298 -7.68 -1.20 5.70
N TYR A 299 -7.93 -0.77 4.46
CA TYR A 299 -7.95 -1.63 3.30
C TYR A 299 -6.61 -1.56 2.57
N PHE A 300 -5.96 -2.70 2.39
CA PHE A 300 -4.77 -2.88 1.57
C PHE A 300 -5.14 -3.65 0.30
N ALA A 301 -5.10 -2.99 -0.87
CA ALA A 301 -5.59 -3.61 -2.09
C ALA A 301 -4.69 -4.70 -2.68
N GLY A 302 -3.40 -4.71 -2.36
CA GLY A 302 -2.41 -5.40 -3.17
C GLY A 302 -2.37 -4.85 -4.60
N ASP A 303 -2.09 -5.71 -5.57
CA ASP A 303 -2.22 -5.40 -6.98
C ASP A 303 -3.61 -5.74 -7.49
N THR A 304 -4.19 -4.82 -8.24
CA THR A 304 -5.51 -5.01 -8.83
C THR A 304 -5.73 -4.04 -9.99
N GLY A 305 -6.41 -4.51 -11.03
CA GLY A 305 -7.08 -3.66 -12.01
C GLY A 305 -8.35 -3.02 -11.44
N TYR A 306 -8.92 -2.07 -12.17
CA TYR A 306 -10.18 -1.44 -11.81
C TYR A 306 -11.38 -2.30 -12.14
N GLY A 307 -12.40 -2.32 -11.26
CA GLY A 307 -13.63 -3.03 -11.54
C GLY A 307 -14.55 -3.21 -10.34
N HIS A 308 -15.52 -4.12 -10.51
CA HIS A 308 -16.68 -4.26 -9.64
C HIS A 308 -16.34 -4.69 -8.21
N TRP A 309 -15.14 -5.24 -7.96
CA TRP A 309 -14.72 -5.65 -6.62
C TRP A 309 -14.71 -4.49 -5.63
N PHE A 310 -14.29 -3.28 -6.03
CA PHE A 310 -14.24 -2.12 -5.13
C PHE A 310 -15.62 -1.78 -4.55
N SER A 311 -16.64 -1.69 -5.39
CA SER A 311 -18.01 -1.43 -4.91
C SER A 311 -18.56 -2.57 -4.02
N ARG A 312 -18.18 -3.83 -4.29
CA ARG A 312 -18.58 -4.99 -3.47
C ARG A 312 -17.89 -4.97 -2.11
N ILE A 313 -16.60 -4.62 -2.07
CA ILE A 313 -15.83 -4.46 -0.85
C ILE A 313 -16.41 -3.31 -0.03
N GLY A 314 -16.66 -2.14 -0.62
CA GLY A 314 -17.25 -1.00 0.08
C GLY A 314 -18.63 -1.30 0.70
N ARG A 315 -19.49 -2.06 0.00
CA ARG A 315 -20.78 -2.51 0.54
C ARG A 315 -20.63 -3.52 1.69
N ARG A 316 -19.63 -4.40 1.64
CA ARG A 316 -19.40 -5.43 2.67
C ARG A 316 -18.68 -4.87 3.91
N TYR A 317 -17.85 -3.85 3.74
CA TYR A 317 -17.06 -3.21 4.78
C TYR A 317 -17.34 -1.70 4.80
N PRO A 318 -18.54 -1.25 5.21
CA PRO A 318 -18.87 0.17 5.20
C PRO A 318 -17.96 0.96 6.14
N GLY A 319 -17.54 2.16 5.74
CA GLY A 319 -16.70 3.02 6.59
C GLY A 319 -15.23 2.59 6.66
N ILE A 320 -14.60 2.31 5.51
CA ILE A 320 -13.14 2.16 5.42
C ILE A 320 -12.50 3.51 5.75
N ASP A 321 -11.66 3.56 6.78
CA ASP A 321 -11.01 4.81 7.21
C ASP A 321 -9.83 5.18 6.29
N LEU A 322 -9.16 4.17 5.74
CA LEU A 322 -8.01 4.35 4.86
C LEU A 322 -7.93 3.23 3.83
N ALA A 323 -7.83 3.59 2.55
CA ALA A 323 -7.51 2.68 1.45
C ALA A 323 -6.07 2.88 0.97
N LEU A 324 -5.26 1.83 1.02
CA LEU A 324 -3.92 1.76 0.42
C LEU A 324 -4.09 1.18 -0.99
N LEU A 325 -3.93 2.03 -2.01
CA LEU A 325 -4.28 1.69 -3.40
C LEU A 325 -3.06 1.83 -4.33
N PRO A 326 -2.82 0.84 -5.23
CA PRO A 326 -1.75 0.93 -6.21
C PRO A 326 -2.06 2.02 -7.24
N ILE A 327 -1.03 2.78 -7.63
CA ILE A 327 -1.13 3.80 -8.69
C ILE A 327 -0.03 3.69 -9.74
N GLY A 328 0.82 2.66 -9.68
CA GLY A 328 1.92 2.42 -10.61
C GLY A 328 1.73 1.11 -11.39
N ALA A 329 2.70 0.76 -12.22
CA ALA A 329 2.68 -0.47 -13.01
C ALA A 329 1.50 -0.57 -14.01
N TYR A 330 1.11 0.56 -14.61
CA TYR A 330 -0.08 0.62 -15.47
C TYR A 330 0.22 0.82 -16.96
N ASP A 331 1.44 1.19 -17.37
CA ASP A 331 1.76 1.45 -18.78
C ASP A 331 2.58 0.32 -19.44
N PRO A 332 2.17 -0.23 -20.60
CA PRO A 332 1.06 0.20 -21.44
C PRO A 332 -0.32 -0.30 -21.00
N ARG A 333 -1.34 0.58 -21.05
CA ARG A 333 -2.72 0.28 -20.62
C ARG A 333 -3.34 -0.92 -21.32
N TRP A 334 -3.07 -1.13 -22.61
CA TRP A 334 -3.61 -2.28 -23.35
C TRP A 334 -3.14 -3.64 -22.81
N TRP A 335 -2.04 -3.66 -22.04
CA TRP A 335 -1.48 -4.86 -21.41
C TRP A 335 -1.79 -4.94 -19.91
N LEU A 336 -1.82 -3.80 -19.22
CA LEU A 336 -1.86 -3.75 -17.74
C LEU A 336 -3.22 -3.37 -17.15
N SER A 337 -4.16 -2.83 -17.93
CA SER A 337 -5.44 -2.31 -17.40
C SER A 337 -6.29 -3.34 -16.66
N ASP A 338 -6.26 -4.60 -17.09
CA ASP A 338 -7.01 -5.68 -16.45
C ASP A 338 -6.47 -6.06 -15.05
N VAL A 339 -5.24 -5.66 -14.73
CA VAL A 339 -4.48 -6.16 -13.57
C VAL A 339 -3.85 -5.07 -12.70
N HIS A 340 -3.74 -3.84 -13.20
CA HIS A 340 -3.24 -2.67 -12.48
C HIS A 340 -4.10 -1.43 -12.76
N CYS A 341 -4.56 -0.81 -11.67
CA CYS A 341 -5.16 0.52 -11.70
C CYS A 341 -4.14 1.55 -12.22
N ASP A 342 -4.62 2.46 -13.07
CA ASP A 342 -3.95 3.75 -13.23
C ASP A 342 -4.34 4.73 -12.09
N PRO A 343 -3.71 5.91 -11.99
CA PRO A 343 -3.99 6.86 -10.91
C PRO A 343 -5.44 7.33 -10.85
N GLU A 344 -6.09 7.56 -11.99
CA GLU A 344 -7.48 8.00 -12.08
C GLU A 344 -8.44 6.88 -11.65
N GLU A 345 -8.15 5.63 -12.03
CA GLU A 345 -8.85 4.43 -11.57
C GLU A 345 -8.73 4.23 -10.07
N ALA A 346 -7.55 4.49 -9.49
CA ALA A 346 -7.35 4.38 -8.06
C ALA A 346 -8.18 5.42 -7.27
N VAL A 347 -8.33 6.63 -7.79
CA VAL A 347 -9.24 7.64 -7.19
C VAL A 347 -10.70 7.18 -7.28
N ARG A 348 -11.15 6.65 -8.44
CA ARG A 348 -12.50 6.07 -8.57
C ARG A 348 -12.71 4.89 -7.62
N ALA A 349 -11.72 4.01 -7.49
CA ALA A 349 -11.75 2.89 -6.57
C ALA A 349 -11.92 3.33 -5.10
N ALA A 350 -11.23 4.40 -4.68
CA ALA A 350 -11.40 4.97 -3.34
C ALA A 350 -12.84 5.43 -3.09
N GLN A 351 -13.49 6.05 -4.09
CA GLN A 351 -14.89 6.46 -4.03
C GLN A 351 -15.84 5.25 -3.99
N ASP A 352 -15.63 4.24 -4.84
CA ASP A 352 -16.45 3.02 -4.89
C ASP A 352 -16.37 2.20 -3.59
N LEU A 353 -15.22 2.23 -2.92
CA LEU A 353 -15.03 1.66 -1.58
C LEU A 353 -15.77 2.42 -0.49
N GLY A 354 -16.13 3.69 -0.73
CA GLY A 354 -16.57 4.61 0.32
C GLY A 354 -15.46 4.88 1.35
N ALA A 355 -14.20 4.86 0.92
CA ALA A 355 -13.06 5.09 1.80
C ALA A 355 -12.96 6.58 2.17
N ARG A 356 -12.75 6.88 3.44
CA ARG A 356 -12.59 8.27 3.91
C ARG A 356 -11.31 8.91 3.38
N ARG A 357 -10.25 8.10 3.22
CA ARG A 357 -8.92 8.55 2.82
C ARG A 357 -8.26 7.54 1.89
N MET A 358 -7.34 8.01 1.08
CA MET A 358 -6.54 7.19 0.17
C MET A 358 -5.06 7.45 0.38
N ALA A 359 -4.26 6.39 0.54
CA ALA A 359 -2.81 6.46 0.45
C ALA A 359 -2.33 5.71 -0.81
N PRO A 360 -1.76 6.42 -1.80
CA PRO A 360 -1.20 5.78 -2.98
C PRO A 360 0.05 4.93 -2.66
N MET A 361 0.19 3.78 -3.32
CA MET A 361 1.32 2.86 -3.19
C MET A 361 1.72 2.23 -4.54
N HIS A 362 2.66 1.28 -4.53
CA HIS A 362 3.12 0.56 -5.74
C HIS A 362 3.80 1.44 -6.81
N TRP A 363 4.26 2.63 -6.44
CA TRP A 363 4.92 3.56 -7.36
C TRP A 363 6.25 4.09 -6.78
N GLY A 364 7.06 4.70 -7.65
CA GLY A 364 8.26 5.44 -7.26
C GLY A 364 9.35 4.61 -6.56
N THR A 365 9.28 3.27 -6.59
CA THR A 365 10.19 2.40 -5.83
C THR A 365 10.96 1.43 -6.72
N PHE A 366 10.25 0.66 -7.55
CA PHE A 366 10.83 -0.17 -8.61
C PHE A 366 10.32 0.30 -9.96
N VAL A 367 11.10 0.05 -11.01
CA VAL A 367 10.69 0.30 -12.40
C VAL A 367 10.12 -0.99 -12.97
N LEU A 368 8.79 -1.10 -13.03
CA LEU A 368 8.06 -2.32 -13.41
C LEU A 368 7.40 -2.25 -14.80
N SER A 369 7.33 -1.06 -15.36
CA SER A 369 6.48 -0.69 -16.51
C SER A 369 7.01 0.58 -17.17
N ALA A 370 6.31 1.07 -18.19
CA ALA A 370 6.82 2.12 -19.06
C ALA A 370 6.56 3.56 -18.57
N GLU A 371 5.70 3.78 -17.56
CA GLU A 371 5.34 5.14 -17.15
C GLU A 371 6.52 5.93 -16.53
N PRO A 372 6.63 7.25 -16.76
CA PRO A 372 7.59 8.09 -16.08
C PRO A 372 7.48 7.99 -14.55
N VAL A 373 8.61 7.96 -13.84
CA VAL A 373 8.63 7.59 -12.41
C VAL A 373 7.83 8.53 -11.50
N LEU A 374 7.66 9.79 -11.89
CA LEU A 374 6.91 10.81 -11.14
C LEU A 374 5.47 11.00 -11.67
N GLU A 375 5.15 10.46 -12.85
CA GLU A 375 3.82 10.59 -13.46
C GLU A 375 2.69 10.06 -12.55
N PRO A 376 2.82 8.89 -11.89
CA PRO A 376 1.80 8.40 -10.97
C PRO A 376 1.35 9.43 -9.92
N LEU A 377 2.32 10.11 -9.28
CA LEU A 377 2.03 11.11 -8.25
C LEU A 377 1.33 12.34 -8.82
N THR A 378 1.78 12.82 -9.98
CA THR A 378 1.17 13.98 -10.64
C THR A 378 -0.28 13.67 -11.01
N ARG A 379 -0.52 12.52 -11.67
CA ARG A 379 -1.84 12.12 -12.12
C ARG A 379 -2.80 11.85 -10.97
N VAL A 380 -2.38 11.16 -9.90
CA VAL A 380 -3.27 10.92 -8.75
C VAL A 380 -3.70 12.22 -8.08
N ARG A 381 -2.79 13.20 -7.95
CA ARG A 381 -3.12 14.52 -7.39
C ARG A 381 -4.11 15.28 -8.25
N THR A 382 -3.91 15.26 -9.58
CA THR A 382 -4.82 15.88 -10.54
C THR A 382 -6.20 15.22 -10.50
N ALA A 383 -6.25 13.88 -10.56
CA ALA A 383 -7.49 13.12 -10.50
C ALA A 383 -8.26 13.35 -9.20
N TRP A 384 -7.55 13.38 -8.06
CA TRP A 384 -8.14 13.66 -6.74
C TRP A 384 -8.77 15.06 -6.67
N ALA A 385 -8.06 16.07 -7.16
CA ALA A 385 -8.56 17.44 -7.21
C ALA A 385 -9.78 17.57 -8.16
N GLN A 386 -9.74 16.93 -9.33
CA GLN A 386 -10.86 16.92 -10.29
C GLN A 386 -12.10 16.20 -9.75
N ALA A 387 -11.92 15.20 -8.88
CA ALA A 387 -13.00 14.53 -8.18
C ALA A 387 -13.62 15.37 -7.05
N GLY A 388 -13.08 16.57 -6.76
CA GLY A 388 -13.60 17.47 -5.72
C GLY A 388 -13.35 16.96 -4.30
N LEU A 389 -12.38 16.07 -4.11
CA LEU A 389 -12.05 15.46 -2.83
C LEU A 389 -11.11 16.36 -2.00
N ALA A 390 -11.26 16.33 -0.67
CA ALA A 390 -10.46 17.14 0.24
C ALA A 390 -8.97 16.77 0.16
N ARG A 391 -8.07 17.75 0.10
CA ARG A 391 -6.63 17.52 -0.14
C ARG A 391 -5.98 16.73 0.99
N GLU A 392 -6.41 16.96 2.21
CA GLU A 392 -5.96 16.33 3.45
C GLU A 392 -6.27 14.83 3.51
N ASP A 393 -7.24 14.36 2.74
CA ASP A 393 -7.63 12.95 2.68
C ASP A 393 -6.86 12.15 1.61
N LEU A 394 -6.06 12.82 0.77
CA LEU A 394 -5.04 12.19 -0.07
C LEU A 394 -3.71 12.11 0.68
N TRP A 395 -3.36 10.92 1.16
CA TRP A 395 -2.12 10.63 1.88
C TRP A 395 -1.02 10.17 0.91
N ASP A 396 -0.62 11.07 0.02
CA ASP A 396 0.47 10.92 -0.95
C ASP A 396 1.86 11.06 -0.31
N LEU A 397 2.13 10.16 0.64
CA LEU A 397 3.31 10.22 1.51
C LEU A 397 4.63 10.08 0.74
N PRO A 398 5.70 10.77 1.16
CA PRO A 398 7.06 10.36 0.82
C PRO A 398 7.36 8.95 1.34
N VAL A 399 8.25 8.23 0.66
CA VAL A 399 8.79 6.99 1.19
C VAL A 399 9.49 7.27 2.53
N GLY A 400 9.07 6.57 3.58
CA GLY A 400 9.53 6.70 4.96
C GLY A 400 8.70 7.61 5.85
N ALA A 401 7.73 8.33 5.29
CA ALA A 401 6.85 9.19 6.07
C ALA A 401 5.67 8.40 6.68
N SER A 402 5.11 8.97 7.74
CA SER A 402 4.03 8.35 8.52
C SER A 402 2.81 9.26 8.65
N ARG A 403 1.64 8.65 8.82
CA ARG A 403 0.39 9.31 9.23
C ARG A 403 -0.30 8.50 10.32
N VAL A 404 -1.11 9.20 11.10
CA VAL A 404 -1.91 8.63 12.18
C VAL A 404 -3.38 8.89 11.86
N LEU A 405 -4.21 7.86 11.98
CA LEU A 405 -5.66 8.00 12.03
C LEU A 405 -6.02 8.33 13.48
N GLU A 406 -6.36 9.60 13.72
CA GLU A 406 -6.89 10.06 15.00
C GLU A 406 -8.26 9.47 15.30
#